data_AF-A0A0L6JNT9-F1
#
_entry.id   AF-A0A0L6JNT9-F1
#
_cell.length_a   1.000
_cell.length_b   1.000
_cell.length_c   1.000
_cell.angle_alpha   90.00
_cell.angle_beta   90.00
_cell.angle_gamma   90.00
#
_symmetry.space_group_name_H-M   'P 1'
#
loop_
_entity.id
_entity.type
_entity.pdbx_description
1 polymer ?
#
loop_
_entity_poly.entity_id
_entity_poly.type
_entity_poly.pdbx_seq_one_letter_code
_entity_poly.pdbx_strand_id
1 'polypeptide(L)'
;MRSLNISNEKKRDAVVGMDSTPRKSKINYVLSDGSQKKTVKILKGLLEISEDYLVGRYGDLTKLGEEIIKGDPEIDMEKTGRFVSRTKKLYIGKDNKIVYRVNLVEVVKNPDGTEKMRRDLSKSEANILGEIPLQWTGKKFPKDQAIKKFVFTRKYQIKHVNGLTYDYLYDMAKSLHESNSLMFVGGGKKGVDPVVLTTGGVPYRGFLEGRVDGDKYCLILHLTNLELKGV
;
A
#
# COMPACT_ATOMS: atom_id res chain seq x y z
N MET A 1 0.29 -12.80 11.69
CA MET A 1 0.97 -11.74 12.47
C MET A 1 2.33 -11.48 11.85
N ARG A 2 2.65 -10.23 11.51
CA ARG A 2 4.02 -9.85 11.09
C ARG A 2 4.85 -9.55 12.33
N SER A 3 6.17 -9.61 12.23
CA SER A 3 7.06 -9.19 13.32
C SER A 3 7.66 -7.81 13.02
N LEU A 4 8.07 -7.12 14.08
CA LEU A 4 8.70 -5.80 14.05
C LEU A 4 9.80 -5.77 15.12
N ASN A 5 11.01 -5.32 14.78
CA ASN A 5 12.05 -5.00 15.75
C ASN A 5 12.00 -3.50 16.08
N ILE A 6 11.85 -3.17 17.37
CA ILE A 6 11.69 -1.78 17.83
C ILE A 6 12.50 -1.54 19.09
N SER A 7 13.06 -0.33 19.23
CA SER A 7 13.75 0.10 20.44
C SER A 7 12.87 0.95 21.34
N ASN A 8 13.26 1.06 22.61
CA ASN A 8 12.63 1.93 23.61
C ASN A 8 13.56 3.09 23.99
N GLU A 9 13.09 3.93 24.92
CA GLU A 9 13.83 5.08 25.44
C GLU A 9 15.21 4.71 26.01
N LYS A 10 15.35 3.51 26.60
CA LYS A 10 16.61 2.98 27.14
C LYS A 10 17.52 2.37 26.06
N LYS A 11 17.19 2.53 24.77
CA LYS A 11 17.87 1.96 23.60
C LYS A 11 17.96 0.42 23.62
N ARG A 12 17.12 -0.25 24.42
CA ARG A 12 16.93 -1.69 24.36
C ARG A 12 15.94 -2.01 23.26
N ASP A 13 16.15 -3.08 22.53
CA ASP A 13 15.28 -3.52 21.45
C ASP A 13 14.57 -4.84 21.76
N ALA A 14 13.48 -5.06 21.05
CA ALA A 14 12.70 -6.28 21.13
C ALA A 14 11.99 -6.57 19.80
N VAL A 15 11.99 -7.84 19.41
CA VAL A 15 11.15 -8.33 18.31
C VAL A 15 9.75 -8.63 18.84
N VAL A 16 8.76 -7.94 18.30
CA VAL A 16 7.38 -7.96 18.75
C VAL A 16 6.41 -8.23 17.59
N GLY A 17 5.18 -8.60 17.91
CA GLY A 17 4.13 -8.83 16.93
C GLY A 17 3.55 -7.51 16.42
N MET A 18 3.15 -7.49 15.15
CA MET A 18 2.48 -6.39 14.49
C MET A 18 1.32 -6.92 13.64
N ASP A 19 0.11 -6.43 13.94
CA ASP A 19 -1.11 -6.79 13.22
C ASP A 19 -1.84 -5.55 12.71
N SER A 20 -2.41 -5.67 11.51
CA SER A 20 -3.43 -4.73 11.05
C SER A 20 -4.78 -5.21 11.54
N THR A 21 -5.55 -4.31 12.15
CA THR A 21 -6.94 -4.55 12.58
C THR A 21 -7.90 -3.74 11.69
N PRO A 22 -8.06 -4.11 10.41
CA PRO A 22 -9.01 -3.43 9.54
C PRO A 22 -10.42 -3.62 10.09
N ARG A 23 -11.22 -2.55 10.08
CA ARG A 23 -12.64 -2.63 10.44
C ARG A 23 -13.33 -3.51 9.40
N LYS A 24 -13.85 -4.67 9.82
CA LYS A 24 -14.68 -5.50 8.94
C LYS A 24 -15.95 -4.71 8.58
N SER A 25 -16.33 -4.74 7.30
CA SER A 25 -17.61 -4.18 6.87
C SER A 25 -18.73 -4.88 7.63
N LYS A 26 -19.68 -4.10 8.17
CA LYS A 26 -20.91 -4.66 8.74
C LYS A 26 -21.92 -5.05 7.66
N ILE A 27 -21.72 -4.55 6.43
CA ILE A 27 -22.59 -4.77 5.28
C ILE A 27 -21.95 -5.83 4.39
N ASN A 28 -22.69 -6.91 4.15
CA ASN A 28 -22.34 -7.94 3.18
C ASN A 28 -23.16 -7.72 1.91
N TYR A 29 -22.47 -7.62 0.77
CA TYR A 29 -23.12 -7.56 -0.54
C TYR A 29 -23.22 -8.97 -1.10
N VAL A 30 -24.45 -9.40 -1.38
CA VAL A 30 -24.78 -10.69 -2.00
C VAL A 30 -25.43 -10.46 -3.36
N LEU A 31 -25.45 -11.49 -4.20
CA LEU A 31 -26.24 -11.48 -5.43
C LEU A 31 -27.74 -11.59 -5.09
N SER A 32 -28.61 -11.39 -6.07
CA SER A 32 -30.06 -11.49 -5.90
C SER A 32 -30.52 -12.85 -5.38
N ASP A 33 -29.77 -13.92 -5.68
CA ASP A 33 -30.00 -15.29 -5.19
C ASP A 33 -29.43 -15.55 -3.78
N GLY A 34 -28.86 -14.54 -3.12
CA GLY A 34 -28.25 -14.64 -1.79
C GLY A 34 -26.82 -15.19 -1.78
N SER A 35 -26.26 -15.57 -2.93
CA SER A 35 -24.90 -16.08 -3.02
C SER A 35 -23.85 -14.97 -2.87
N GLN A 36 -22.63 -15.35 -2.49
CA GLN A 36 -21.53 -14.39 -2.32
C GLN A 36 -21.07 -13.83 -3.67
N LYS A 37 -20.92 -12.50 -3.76
CA LYS A 37 -20.28 -11.87 -4.92
C LYS A 37 -18.85 -12.37 -5.08
N LYS A 38 -18.46 -12.66 -6.32
CA LYS A 38 -17.08 -13.01 -6.68
C LYS A 38 -16.58 -12.05 -7.73
N THR A 39 -15.34 -11.60 -7.59
CA THR A 39 -14.67 -10.88 -8.67
C THR A 39 -14.27 -11.88 -9.74
N VAL A 40 -14.78 -11.65 -10.95
CA VAL A 40 -14.44 -12.43 -12.14
C VAL A 40 -13.62 -11.57 -13.08
N LYS A 41 -12.73 -12.20 -13.84
CA LYS A 41 -12.08 -11.57 -14.99
C LYS A 41 -12.62 -12.24 -16.23
N ILE A 42 -12.94 -11.42 -17.23
CA ILE A 42 -13.54 -11.85 -18.48
C ILE A 42 -12.60 -11.44 -19.62
N LEU A 43 -12.40 -12.32 -20.59
CA LEU A 43 -11.68 -12.00 -21.81
C LEU A 43 -12.53 -11.05 -22.67
N LYS A 44 -12.11 -9.79 -22.76
CA LYS A 44 -12.78 -8.79 -23.61
C LYS A 44 -12.50 -9.03 -25.09
N GLY A 45 -11.27 -9.44 -25.42
CA GLY A 45 -10.87 -9.64 -26.80
C GLY A 45 -9.40 -9.99 -26.95
N LEU A 46 -9.02 -10.41 -28.17
CA LEU A 46 -7.64 -10.67 -28.56
C LEU A 46 -7.03 -9.44 -29.26
N LEU A 47 -5.74 -9.52 -29.61
CA LEU A 47 -5.05 -8.42 -30.30
C LEU A 47 -5.58 -8.21 -31.72
N GLU A 48 -6.04 -9.28 -32.35
CA GLU A 48 -6.60 -9.34 -33.71
C GLU A 48 -8.01 -8.71 -33.82
N ILE A 49 -8.56 -8.20 -32.72
CA ILE A 49 -9.81 -7.44 -32.69
C ILE A 49 -9.61 -6.05 -32.06
N SER A 50 -8.36 -5.60 -31.96
CA SER A 50 -8.05 -4.22 -31.64
C SER A 50 -8.43 -3.27 -32.78
N GLU A 51 -8.76 -2.03 -32.45
CA GLU A 51 -9.09 -1.00 -33.44
C GLU A 51 -8.00 -0.86 -34.51
N ASP A 52 -6.72 -0.74 -34.11
CA ASP A 52 -5.59 -0.63 -35.03
C ASP A 52 -5.52 -1.82 -36.01
N TYR A 53 -5.77 -3.04 -35.53
CA TYR A 53 -5.77 -4.24 -36.37
C TYR A 53 -6.96 -4.24 -37.34
N LEU A 54 -8.15 -3.92 -36.85
CA LEU A 54 -9.37 -3.92 -37.66
C LEU A 54 -9.36 -2.79 -38.70
N VAL A 55 -8.87 -1.59 -38.36
CA VAL A 55 -8.63 -0.51 -39.31
C VAL A 55 -7.60 -0.94 -40.36
N GLY A 56 -6.51 -1.60 -39.95
CA GLY A 56 -5.54 -2.17 -40.91
C GLY A 56 -6.14 -3.21 -41.85
N ARG A 57 -7.12 -3.99 -41.37
CA ARG A 57 -7.84 -5.01 -42.16
C ARG A 57 -8.87 -4.43 -43.12
N TYR A 58 -9.67 -3.46 -42.67
CA TYR A 58 -10.79 -2.89 -43.44
C TYR A 58 -10.44 -1.59 -44.17
N GLY A 59 -9.26 -1.03 -43.88
CA GLY A 59 -8.64 0.11 -44.56
C GLY A 59 -8.81 1.43 -43.81
N ASP A 60 -10.01 1.74 -43.31
CA ASP A 60 -10.31 2.98 -42.61
C ASP A 60 -11.43 2.81 -41.57
N LEU A 61 -11.64 3.84 -40.76
CA LEU A 61 -12.65 3.86 -39.70
C LEU A 61 -14.09 3.83 -40.23
N THR A 62 -14.33 4.35 -41.44
CA THR A 62 -15.68 4.39 -42.03
C THR A 62 -16.11 2.99 -42.41
N LYS A 63 -15.24 2.27 -43.14
CA LYS A 63 -15.46 0.87 -43.52
C LYS A 63 -15.52 -0.05 -42.31
N LEU A 64 -14.67 0.17 -41.30
CA LEU A 64 -14.78 -0.56 -40.05
C LEU A 64 -16.16 -0.35 -39.41
N GLY A 65 -16.66 0.89 -39.36
CA GLY A 65 -17.99 1.18 -38.85
C GLY A 65 -19.10 0.44 -39.60
N GLU A 66 -19.03 0.36 -40.93
CA GLU A 66 -19.97 -0.42 -41.74
C GLU A 66 -19.92 -1.92 -41.40
N GLU A 67 -18.73 -2.47 -41.18
CA GLU A 67 -18.55 -3.90 -40.88
C GLU A 67 -18.99 -4.24 -39.45
N ILE A 68 -18.78 -3.33 -38.48
CA ILE A 68 -19.35 -3.46 -37.13
C ILE A 68 -20.87 -3.58 -37.19
N ILE A 69 -21.53 -2.70 -37.95
CA ILE A 69 -22.99 -2.75 -38.11
C ILE A 69 -23.44 -4.07 -38.76
N LYS A 70 -22.65 -4.63 -39.69
CA LYS A 70 -23.01 -5.85 -40.41
C LYS A 70 -22.82 -7.13 -39.60
N GLY A 71 -21.84 -7.20 -38.70
CA GLY A 71 -21.50 -8.49 -38.08
C GLY A 71 -20.45 -8.48 -36.98
N ASP A 72 -20.28 -7.36 -36.27
CA ASP A 72 -19.48 -7.29 -35.04
C ASP A 72 -18.07 -7.92 -35.16
N PRO A 73 -17.22 -7.52 -36.13
CA PRO A 73 -15.90 -8.13 -36.34
C PRO A 73 -14.95 -7.91 -35.16
N GLU A 74 -15.29 -7.00 -34.24
CA GLU A 74 -14.61 -6.78 -32.97
C GLU A 74 -14.96 -7.80 -31.88
N ILE A 75 -15.93 -8.68 -32.12
CA ILE A 75 -16.37 -9.71 -31.18
C ILE A 75 -16.01 -11.09 -31.73
N ASP A 76 -14.97 -11.70 -31.16
CA ASP A 76 -14.73 -13.14 -31.34
C ASP A 76 -15.81 -13.91 -30.57
N MET A 77 -16.86 -14.38 -31.25
CA MET A 77 -18.02 -15.07 -30.65
C MET A 77 -17.62 -16.34 -29.88
N GLU A 78 -16.49 -16.96 -30.21
CA GLU A 78 -16.01 -18.17 -29.55
C GLU A 78 -15.21 -17.86 -28.27
N LYS A 79 -14.51 -16.72 -28.23
CA LYS A 79 -13.55 -16.40 -27.17
C LYS A 79 -13.98 -15.27 -26.24
N THR A 80 -14.69 -14.28 -26.75
CA THR A 80 -15.17 -13.14 -25.97
C THR A 80 -16.11 -13.63 -24.87
N GLY A 81 -16.01 -13.06 -23.66
CA GLY A 81 -16.86 -13.47 -22.54
C GLY A 81 -16.31 -14.64 -21.72
N ARG A 82 -15.24 -15.32 -22.15
CA ARG A 82 -14.63 -16.41 -21.38
C ARG A 82 -14.09 -15.92 -20.03
N PHE A 83 -14.37 -16.67 -18.97
CA PHE A 83 -13.77 -16.43 -17.66
C PHE A 83 -12.27 -16.77 -17.70
N VAL A 84 -11.44 -15.83 -17.27
CA VAL A 84 -9.99 -16.02 -17.20
C VAL A 84 -9.52 -16.04 -15.75
N SER A 85 -8.62 -16.97 -15.45
CA SER A 85 -8.00 -17.11 -14.12
C SER A 85 -6.49 -17.33 -14.27
N ARG A 86 -5.74 -17.16 -13.19
CA ARG A 86 -4.27 -17.40 -13.14
C ARG A 86 -3.47 -16.67 -14.23
N THR A 87 -3.89 -15.46 -14.58
CA THR A 87 -3.25 -14.62 -15.60
C THR A 87 -1.90 -14.07 -15.13
N LYS A 88 -0.89 -14.05 -16.00
CA LYS A 88 0.36 -13.29 -15.79
C LYS A 88 0.28 -11.96 -16.56
N LYS A 89 0.79 -10.89 -15.96
CA LYS A 89 0.90 -9.58 -16.64
C LYS A 89 2.15 -9.58 -17.52
N LEU A 90 1.98 -9.28 -18.81
CA LEU A 90 3.07 -9.05 -19.76
C LEU A 90 3.02 -7.60 -20.24
N TYR A 91 4.17 -7.06 -20.62
CA TYR A 91 4.26 -5.75 -21.27
C TYR A 91 4.46 -5.97 -22.76
N ILE A 92 3.68 -5.25 -23.55
CA ILE A 92 3.65 -5.38 -25.00
C ILE A 92 4.09 -4.05 -25.60
N GLY A 93 4.96 -4.11 -26.62
CA GLY A 93 5.44 -2.95 -27.37
C GLY A 93 4.39 -2.46 -28.38
N LYS A 94 4.71 -1.39 -29.11
CA LYS A 94 3.83 -0.86 -30.17
C LYS A 94 3.61 -1.84 -31.32
N ASP A 95 4.50 -2.82 -31.49
CA ASP A 95 4.45 -3.85 -32.52
C ASP A 95 3.77 -5.15 -32.04
N ASN A 96 3.03 -5.09 -30.93
CA ASN A 96 2.39 -6.24 -30.30
C ASN A 96 3.33 -7.36 -29.85
N LYS A 97 4.65 -7.08 -29.72
CA LYS A 97 5.62 -8.06 -29.20
C LYS A 97 5.87 -7.88 -27.71
N ILE A 98 6.19 -8.99 -27.04
CA ILE A 98 6.53 -9.00 -25.63
C ILE A 98 7.83 -8.22 -25.41
N VAL A 99 7.81 -7.30 -24.45
CA VAL A 99 8.99 -6.53 -24.03
C VAL A 99 9.64 -7.22 -22.83
N TYR A 100 10.92 -7.54 -22.97
CA TYR A 100 11.70 -8.24 -21.93
C TYR A 100 12.41 -7.29 -20.96
N ARG A 101 12.67 -6.05 -21.36
CA ARG A 101 13.35 -5.04 -20.54
C ARG A 101 12.44 -3.84 -20.31
N VAL A 102 11.90 -3.76 -19.10
CA VAL A 102 11.01 -2.66 -18.70
C VAL A 102 11.76 -1.79 -17.70
N ASN A 103 11.95 -0.52 -18.05
CA ASN A 103 12.44 0.49 -17.11
C ASN A 103 11.24 1.06 -16.35
N LEU A 104 11.26 0.92 -15.03
CA LEU A 104 10.24 1.53 -14.18
C LEU A 104 10.74 2.91 -13.74
N VAL A 105 9.94 3.93 -13.99
CA VAL A 105 10.23 5.31 -13.58
C VAL A 105 9.14 5.78 -12.62
N GLU A 106 9.56 6.55 -11.62
CA GLU A 106 8.67 7.28 -10.72
C GLU A 106 8.46 8.70 -11.27
N VAL A 107 7.20 9.08 -11.45
CA VAL A 107 6.81 10.43 -11.89
C VAL A 107 6.09 11.12 -10.74
N VAL A 108 6.73 12.16 -10.19
CA VAL A 108 6.15 13.01 -9.14
C VAL A 108 5.41 14.15 -9.82
N LYS A 109 4.14 14.34 -9.46
CA LYS A 109 3.29 15.41 -10.00
C LYS A 109 3.03 16.49 -8.96
N ASN A 110 2.80 17.72 -9.44
CA ASN A 110 2.27 18.83 -8.66
C ASN A 110 0.75 18.67 -8.42
N PRO A 111 0.16 19.45 -7.50
CA PRO A 111 -1.29 19.42 -7.25
C PRO A 111 -2.16 19.76 -8.47
N ASP A 112 -1.65 20.57 -9.40
CA ASP A 112 -2.30 20.90 -10.68
C ASP A 112 -2.19 19.78 -11.74
N GLY A 113 -1.48 18.69 -11.43
CA GLY A 113 -1.26 17.55 -12.32
C GLY A 113 -0.02 17.65 -13.21
N THR A 114 0.71 18.77 -13.19
CA THR A 114 1.96 18.94 -13.96
C THR A 114 3.08 18.06 -13.43
N GLU A 115 3.99 17.63 -14.30
CA GLU A 115 5.14 16.80 -13.90
C GLU A 115 6.18 17.66 -13.17
N LYS A 116 6.45 17.30 -11.92
CA LYS A 116 7.46 17.96 -11.10
C LYS A 116 8.83 17.31 -11.25
N MET A 117 8.87 15.98 -11.32
CA MET A 117 10.11 15.21 -11.36
C MET A 117 9.87 13.84 -11.97
N ARG A 118 10.85 13.33 -12.70
CA ARG A 118 10.91 11.95 -13.18
C ARG A 118 12.27 11.36 -12.87
N ARG A 119 12.28 10.14 -12.35
CA ARG A 119 13.50 9.40 -11.97
C ARG A 119 13.29 7.90 -12.10
N ASP A 120 14.38 7.15 -12.13
CA ASP A 120 14.32 5.69 -12.04
C ASP A 120 13.71 5.25 -10.70
N LEU A 121 12.88 4.21 -10.75
CA LEU A 121 12.24 3.67 -9.56
C LEU A 121 13.29 2.97 -8.68
N SER A 122 13.69 3.64 -7.60
CA SER A 122 14.51 3.03 -6.55
C SER A 122 13.63 2.24 -5.59
N LYS A 123 13.99 0.97 -5.34
CA LYS A 123 13.29 0.11 -4.39
C LYS A 123 14.03 0.12 -3.05
N SER A 124 13.43 0.72 -2.04
CA SER A 124 13.94 0.63 -0.68
C SER A 124 13.75 -0.79 -0.12
N GLU A 125 14.74 -1.28 0.62
CA GLU A 125 14.63 -2.55 1.34
C GLU A 125 13.69 -2.41 2.55
N ALA A 126 13.06 -3.52 2.95
CA ALA A 126 12.30 -3.56 4.19
C ALA A 126 13.23 -3.43 5.40
N ASN A 127 12.89 -2.56 6.34
CA ASN A 127 13.74 -2.28 7.52
C ASN A 127 13.05 -2.54 8.87
N ILE A 128 11.84 -3.09 8.88
CA ILE A 128 11.10 -3.39 10.13
C ILE A 128 11.65 -4.59 10.90
N LEU A 129 12.49 -5.41 10.29
CA LEU A 129 13.14 -6.58 10.91
C LEU A 129 14.64 -6.60 10.63
N GLY A 130 15.22 -5.43 10.33
CA GLY A 130 16.66 -5.32 10.11
C GLY A 130 17.45 -5.46 11.41
N GLU A 131 18.78 -5.53 11.28
CA GLU A 131 19.72 -5.52 12.41
C GLU A 131 19.55 -4.27 13.28
N ILE A 132 19.25 -3.13 12.65
CA ILE A 132 18.94 -1.89 13.35
C ILE A 132 17.42 -1.86 13.60
N PRO A 133 16.96 -1.84 14.86
CA PRO A 133 15.53 -1.73 15.17
C PRO A 133 14.98 -0.38 14.72
N LEU A 134 13.66 -0.30 14.53
CA LEU A 134 13.01 1.00 14.45
C LEU A 134 13.27 1.78 15.74
N GLN A 135 13.87 2.96 15.59
CA GLN A 135 14.42 3.69 16.72
C GLN A 135 13.34 4.52 17.42
N TRP A 136 13.28 4.40 18.75
CA TRP A 136 12.65 5.39 19.61
C TRP A 136 13.47 6.69 19.58
N THR A 137 13.01 7.68 18.81
CA THR A 137 13.83 8.88 18.54
C THR A 137 13.86 9.89 19.68
N GLY A 138 12.98 9.75 20.67
CA GLY A 138 12.76 10.76 21.72
C GLY A 138 11.92 11.95 21.24
N LYS A 139 11.66 12.10 19.93
CA LYS A 139 10.88 13.21 19.39
C LYS A 139 9.38 12.97 19.56
N LYS A 140 8.82 13.56 20.61
CA LYS A 140 7.39 13.53 20.94
C LYS A 140 6.61 14.61 20.19
N PHE A 141 5.36 14.32 19.85
CA PHE A 141 4.39 15.25 19.28
C PHE A 141 3.09 15.18 20.06
N PRO A 142 2.58 16.29 20.62
CA PRO A 142 1.23 16.32 21.19
C PRO A 142 0.18 15.83 20.18
N LYS A 143 -0.80 15.04 20.64
CA LYS A 143 -1.77 14.40 19.73
C LYS A 143 -2.58 15.43 18.93
N ASP A 144 -2.97 16.53 19.56
CA ASP A 144 -3.69 17.65 18.94
C ASP A 144 -2.90 18.35 17.83
N GLN A 145 -1.58 18.44 17.97
CA GLN A 145 -0.69 18.97 16.94
C GLN A 145 -0.49 17.96 15.81
N ALA A 146 -0.31 16.68 16.15
CA ALA A 146 -0.06 15.64 15.17
C ALA A 146 -1.23 15.48 14.18
N ILE A 147 -2.48 15.49 14.66
CA ILE A 147 -3.67 15.37 13.80
C ILE A 147 -3.86 16.56 12.85
N LYS A 148 -3.35 17.75 13.22
CA LYS A 148 -3.40 18.94 12.37
C LYS A 148 -2.27 18.97 11.34
N LYS A 149 -1.22 18.17 11.55
CA LYS A 149 0.00 18.19 10.73
C LYS A 149 0.12 16.98 9.80
N PHE A 150 -0.41 15.82 10.18
CA PHE A 150 -0.19 14.57 9.45
C PHE A 150 -1.49 13.87 9.07
N VAL A 151 -1.52 13.27 7.87
CA VAL A 151 -2.61 12.40 7.44
C VAL A 151 -2.18 10.94 7.58
N PHE A 152 -2.60 10.29 8.66
CA PHE A 152 -2.26 8.88 8.90
C PHE A 152 -3.03 7.95 7.96
N THR A 153 -2.32 7.20 7.13
CA THR A 153 -2.91 6.34 6.09
C THR A 153 -2.93 4.88 6.47
N ARG A 154 -2.08 4.44 7.41
CA ARG A 154 -2.08 3.07 7.94
C ARG A 154 -1.87 3.07 9.44
N LYS A 155 -2.40 2.04 10.10
CA LYS A 155 -2.19 1.78 11.52
C LYS A 155 -1.99 0.30 11.76
N TYR A 156 -1.10 -0.03 12.68
CA TYR A 156 -0.86 -1.38 13.16
C TYR A 156 -0.87 -1.40 14.67
N GLN A 157 -1.49 -2.41 15.26
CA GLN A 157 -1.35 -2.68 16.69
C GLN A 157 -0.08 -3.49 16.90
N ILE A 158 0.79 -2.99 17.78
CA ILE A 158 1.97 -3.72 18.26
C ILE A 158 1.54 -4.57 19.45
N LYS A 159 1.96 -5.83 19.45
CA LYS A 159 1.57 -6.83 20.45
C LYS A 159 2.79 -7.54 20.99
N HIS A 160 2.75 -7.84 22.28
CA HIS A 160 3.73 -8.72 22.92
C HIS A 160 3.60 -10.14 22.37
N VAL A 161 4.72 -10.87 22.41
CA VAL A 161 4.80 -12.28 22.01
C VAL A 161 5.03 -13.20 23.22
N ASN A 162 5.39 -12.62 24.38
CA ASN A 162 5.63 -13.30 25.65
C ASN A 162 5.54 -12.28 26.81
N GLY A 163 5.72 -12.74 28.06
CA GLY A 163 5.67 -11.88 29.24
C GLY A 163 6.73 -10.76 29.27
N LEU A 164 7.96 -11.04 28.82
CA LEU A 164 9.03 -10.02 28.81
C LEU A 164 8.72 -8.86 27.84
N THR A 165 8.15 -9.19 26.68
CA THR A 165 7.73 -8.19 25.70
C THR A 165 6.43 -7.49 26.10
N TYR A 166 5.65 -8.07 27.02
CA TYR A 166 4.49 -7.40 27.61
C TYR A 166 4.94 -6.20 28.43
N ASP A 167 5.81 -6.37 29.43
CA ASP A 167 6.27 -5.28 30.29
C ASP A 167 6.97 -4.19 29.46
N TYR A 168 7.81 -4.63 28.51
CA TYR A 168 8.50 -3.75 27.57
C TYR A 168 7.54 -2.83 26.80
N LEU A 169 6.47 -3.38 26.21
CA LEU A 169 5.50 -2.60 25.43
C LEU A 169 4.52 -1.82 26.31
N TYR A 170 4.18 -2.34 27.49
CA TYR A 170 3.33 -1.67 28.47
C TYR A 170 4.00 -0.38 28.95
N ASP A 171 5.28 -0.43 29.33
CA ASP A 171 6.05 0.76 29.74
C ASP A 171 6.09 1.83 28.66
N MET A 172 6.34 1.43 27.41
CA MET A 172 6.29 2.33 26.25
C MET A 172 4.90 2.95 26.08
N ALA A 173 3.84 2.15 26.16
CA ALA A 173 2.48 2.61 26.01
C ALA A 173 2.08 3.57 27.14
N LYS A 174 2.45 3.27 28.38
CA LYS A 174 2.20 4.08 29.57
C LYS A 174 2.84 5.46 29.44
N SER A 175 4.14 5.51 29.10
CA SER A 175 4.87 6.78 28.90
C SER A 175 4.20 7.70 27.85
N LEU A 176 3.70 7.13 26.75
CA LEU A 176 3.00 7.90 25.70
C LEU A 176 1.57 8.26 26.06
N HIS A 177 0.90 7.42 26.85
CA HIS A 177 -0.44 7.70 27.36
C HIS A 177 -0.41 8.88 28.34
N GLU A 178 0.46 8.83 29.34
CA GLU A 178 0.60 9.86 30.38
C GLU A 178 1.04 11.21 29.79
N SER A 179 1.95 11.19 28.81
CA SER A 179 2.40 12.42 28.12
C SER A 179 1.44 12.91 27.03
N ASN A 180 0.32 12.23 26.80
CA ASN A 180 -0.66 12.51 25.73
C ASN A 180 0.00 12.87 24.39
N SER A 181 0.98 12.07 23.97
CA SER A 181 1.83 12.37 22.81
C SER A 181 2.04 11.15 21.93
N LEU A 182 2.46 11.41 20.69
CA LEU A 182 2.96 10.41 19.76
C LEU A 182 4.50 10.44 19.74
N MET A 183 5.13 9.28 19.71
CA MET A 183 6.58 9.17 19.55
C MET A 183 6.94 8.93 18.09
N PHE A 184 7.76 9.80 17.50
CA PHE A 184 8.30 9.54 16.18
C PHE A 184 9.27 8.35 16.20
N VAL A 185 9.08 7.42 15.26
CA VAL A 185 9.93 6.26 15.06
C VAL A 185 10.32 6.14 13.59
N GLY A 186 11.58 5.77 13.37
CA GLY A 186 12.16 5.64 12.03
C GLY A 186 13.24 4.58 11.99
N GLY A 187 13.65 4.21 10.78
CA GLY A 187 14.74 3.29 10.55
C GLY A 187 16.12 3.96 10.68
N GLY A 188 17.15 3.13 10.55
CA GLY A 188 18.55 3.58 10.54
C GLY A 188 19.08 3.95 11.92
N LYS A 189 20.41 4.11 12.04
CA LYS A 189 21.08 4.31 13.34
C LYS A 189 20.59 5.55 14.10
N LYS A 190 20.13 6.58 13.38
CA LYS A 190 19.63 7.84 13.95
C LYS A 190 18.08 7.89 14.04
N GLY A 191 17.38 6.89 13.53
CA GLY A 191 15.90 6.88 13.51
C GLY A 191 15.27 7.91 12.58
N VAL A 192 16.01 8.40 11.58
CA VAL A 192 15.54 9.41 10.62
C VAL A 192 15.11 8.80 9.29
N ASP A 193 15.51 7.55 9.02
CA ASP A 193 15.17 6.88 7.77
C ASP A 193 13.68 6.49 7.80
N PRO A 194 13.02 6.44 6.64
CA PRO A 194 11.63 6.03 6.57
C PRO A 194 11.45 4.58 7.02
N VAL A 195 10.27 4.28 7.55
CA VAL A 195 9.80 2.92 7.83
C VAL A 195 9.31 2.29 6.53
N VAL A 196 9.93 1.18 6.12
CA VAL A 196 9.60 0.43 4.91
C VAL A 196 9.16 -0.98 5.31
N LEU A 197 7.88 -1.27 5.12
CA LEU A 197 7.27 -2.53 5.61
C LEU A 197 7.62 -3.76 4.76
N THR A 198 7.89 -3.56 3.48
CA THR A 198 8.17 -4.61 2.49
C THR A 198 9.12 -4.05 1.44
N THR A 199 10.03 -4.85 0.91
CA THR A 199 11.00 -4.41 -0.12
C THR A 199 10.27 -3.87 -1.36
N GLY A 200 10.67 -2.68 -1.82
CA GLY A 200 9.99 -1.94 -2.89
C GLY A 200 8.63 -1.35 -2.49
N GLY A 201 8.28 -1.39 -1.20
CA GLY A 201 7.08 -0.79 -0.65
C GLY A 201 7.20 0.72 -0.46
N VAL A 202 6.08 1.35 -0.14
CA VAL A 202 6.03 2.80 0.12
C VAL A 202 6.79 3.13 1.41
N PRO A 203 7.69 4.13 1.39
CA PRO A 203 8.33 4.63 2.60
C PRO A 203 7.36 5.47 3.43
N TYR A 204 7.35 5.25 4.75
CA TYR A 204 6.48 5.96 5.70
C TYR A 204 7.27 6.64 6.81
N ARG A 205 6.70 7.69 7.39
CA ARG A 205 7.03 8.21 8.72
C ARG A 205 6.20 7.47 9.75
N GLY A 206 6.85 6.95 10.80
CA GLY A 206 6.21 6.18 11.85
C GLY A 206 5.97 6.99 13.12
N PHE A 207 4.84 6.76 13.77
CA PHE A 207 4.47 7.39 15.03
C PHE A 207 3.83 6.35 15.96
N LEU A 208 4.38 6.15 17.15
CA LEU A 208 3.76 5.33 18.18
C LEU A 208 2.76 6.13 18.99
N GLU A 209 1.59 5.54 19.24
CA GLU A 209 0.63 5.99 20.23
C GLU A 209 0.49 4.93 21.31
N GLY A 210 0.58 5.34 22.57
CA GLY A 210 0.28 4.49 23.72
C GLY A 210 -1.07 4.79 24.35
N ARG A 211 -1.74 3.74 24.81
CA ARG A 211 -2.93 3.80 25.66
C ARG A 211 -2.84 2.71 26.73
N VAL A 212 -3.23 3.03 27.96
CA VAL A 212 -3.29 2.06 29.07
C VAL A 212 -4.64 2.14 29.78
N ASP A 213 -5.07 1.01 30.33
CA ASP A 213 -6.29 0.86 31.14
C ASP A 213 -6.02 -0.25 32.18
N GLY A 214 -5.66 0.13 33.40
CA GLY A 214 -5.21 -0.82 34.43
C GLY A 214 -3.97 -1.59 33.97
N ASP A 215 -4.09 -2.91 33.86
CA ASP A 215 -3.08 -3.84 33.36
C ASP A 215 -3.19 -4.10 31.85
N LYS A 216 -4.00 -3.34 31.12
CA LYS A 216 -4.14 -3.47 29.67
C LYS A 216 -3.39 -2.34 29.00
N TYR A 217 -2.79 -2.65 27.85
CA TYR A 217 -2.21 -1.63 26.97
C TYR A 217 -2.66 -1.80 25.53
N CYS A 218 -2.56 -0.70 24.79
CA CYS A 218 -2.62 -0.69 23.34
C CYS A 218 -1.53 0.24 22.81
N LEU A 219 -0.56 -0.34 22.10
CA LEU A 219 0.47 0.40 21.40
C LEU A 219 0.17 0.36 19.90
N ILE A 220 0.03 1.53 19.27
CA ILE A 220 -0.39 1.65 17.88
C ILE A 220 0.72 2.35 17.09
N LEU A 221 1.23 1.71 16.05
CA LEU A 221 2.09 2.32 15.05
C LEU A 221 1.23 2.95 13.95
N HIS A 222 1.16 4.27 13.95
CA HIS A 222 0.58 5.07 12.88
C HIS A 222 1.63 5.37 11.82
N LEU A 223 1.27 5.21 10.56
CA LEU A 223 2.15 5.48 9.42
C LEU A 223 1.54 6.57 8.54
N THR A 224 2.38 7.48 8.11
CA THR A 224 2.03 8.55 7.17
C THR A 224 3.12 8.77 6.14
N ASN A 225 2.73 9.05 4.90
CA ASN A 225 3.58 9.58 3.84
C ASN A 225 3.06 10.95 3.35
N LEU A 226 2.15 11.56 4.12
CA LEU A 226 1.46 12.81 3.81
C LEU A 226 1.52 13.76 5.01
N GLU A 227 1.89 15.00 4.72
CA GLU A 227 1.95 16.08 5.70
C GLU A 227 1.09 17.22 5.18
N LEU A 228 0.22 17.73 6.06
CA LEU A 228 -0.57 18.92 5.80
C LEU A 228 0.38 20.11 5.90
N LYS A 229 0.61 20.76 4.76
CA LYS A 229 1.22 22.09 4.76
C LYS A 229 0.08 23.09 4.95
N GLY A 230 0.26 24.04 5.86
CA GLY A 230 -0.67 25.16 5.99
C GLY A 230 -0.86 25.82 4.63
N VAL A 231 -2.10 26.22 4.34
CA VAL A 231 -2.40 27.13 3.23
C VAL A 231 -1.78 28.48 3.52
#